data_AF-K1XTL4-F1
#
_entry.id   AF-K1XTL4-F1
#
_cell.length_a   1.000
_cell.length_b   1.000
_cell.length_c   1.000
_cell.angle_alpha   90.00
_cell.angle_beta   90.00
_cell.angle_gamma   90.00
#
_symmetry.space_group_name_H-M   'P 1'
#
loop_
_entity.id
_entity.type
_entity.pdbx_description
1 polymer ?
#
loop_
_entity_poly.entity_id
_entity_poly.type
_entity_poly.pdbx_seq_one_letter_code
_entity_poly.pdbx_strand_id
1 'polypeptide(L)'
;MDKTKYNVTIKKNILKKLNKLPENIQDKLFILAEDLKDKGPLAKDWPNFSPLGEEKYHCHLGYSWVACWKYYKDIITIEVYYAGSRENAPY
;
A
#
# COMPACT_ATOMS: atom_id res chain seq x y z
N MET A 1 -10.80 21.65 -11.63
CA MET A 1 -9.37 21.45 -11.30
C MET A 1 -9.17 19.95 -11.28
N ASP A 2 -8.74 19.41 -12.41
CA ASP A 2 -8.52 17.97 -12.59
C ASP A 2 -7.54 17.48 -11.54
N LYS A 3 -8.04 16.73 -10.55
CA LYS A 3 -7.19 15.98 -9.63
C LYS A 3 -6.55 14.89 -10.48
N THR A 4 -5.29 15.05 -10.83
CA THR A 4 -4.49 13.96 -11.40
C THR A 4 -4.46 12.84 -10.37
N LYS A 5 -5.31 11.82 -10.57
CA LYS A 5 -5.33 10.64 -9.71
C LYS A 5 -4.11 9.78 -9.99
N TYR A 6 -3.51 9.24 -8.94
CA TYR A 6 -2.38 8.32 -9.08
C TYR A 6 -2.87 6.99 -9.63
N ASN A 7 -2.10 6.37 -10.52
CA ASN A 7 -2.38 5.01 -10.97
C ASN A 7 -1.91 4.03 -9.88
N VAL A 8 -2.83 3.36 -9.18
CA VAL A 8 -2.49 2.40 -8.12
C VAL A 8 -2.67 0.98 -8.65
N THR A 9 -1.62 0.17 -8.55
CA THR A 9 -1.64 -1.24 -8.95
C THR A 9 -1.33 -2.14 -7.75
N ILE A 10 -2.08 -3.24 -7.64
CA ILE A 10 -1.80 -4.31 -6.67
C ILE A 10 -1.45 -5.56 -7.46
N LYS A 11 -0.27 -6.14 -7.22
CA LYS A 11 0.15 -7.33 -7.96
C LYS A 11 -0.83 -8.49 -7.74
N LYS A 12 -1.13 -9.24 -8.80
CA LYS A 12 -2.08 -10.38 -8.77
C LYS A 12 -1.72 -11.44 -7.73
N ASN A 13 -0.43 -11.70 -7.52
CA ASN A 13 0.05 -12.63 -6.49
C ASN A 13 -0.22 -12.13 -5.06
N ILE A 14 -0.27 -10.81 -4.84
CA ILE A 14 -0.61 -10.21 -3.56
C ILE A 14 -2.11 -10.36 -3.30
N LEU A 15 -2.97 -10.09 -4.29
CA LEU A 15 -4.42 -10.32 -4.16
C LEU A 15 -4.74 -11.77 -3.78
N LYS A 16 -4.05 -12.76 -4.38
CA LYS A 16 -4.22 -14.17 -4.02
C LYS A 16 -3.83 -14.49 -2.57
N LYS A 17 -2.82 -13.80 -2.02
CA LYS A 17 -2.39 -13.97 -0.62
C LYS A 17 -3.31 -13.22 0.34
N LEU A 18 -3.79 -12.04 -0.07
CA LEU A 18 -4.70 -11.18 0.69
C LEU A 18 -5.97 -11.93 1.09
N ASN A 19 -6.53 -12.75 0.19
CA ASN A 19 -7.72 -13.55 0.45
C ASN A 19 -7.59 -14.53 1.64
N LYS A 20 -6.37 -14.77 2.15
CA LYS A 20 -6.11 -15.61 3.33
C LYS A 20 -6.01 -14.80 4.63
N LEU A 21 -6.04 -13.47 4.55
CA LEU A 21 -5.98 -12.58 5.71
C LEU A 21 -7.40 -12.34 6.27
N PRO A 22 -7.53 -11.89 7.53
CA PRO A 22 -8.81 -11.47 8.08
C PRO A 22 -9.49 -10.40 7.20
N GLU A 23 -10.81 -10.47 7.06
CA GLU A 23 -11.60 -9.61 6.16
C GLU A 23 -11.31 -8.11 6.38
N ASN A 24 -11.27 -7.68 7.64
CA ASN A 24 -10.95 -6.30 8.00
C ASN A 24 -9.55 -5.82 7.55
N ILE A 25 -8.60 -6.74 7.37
CA ILE A 25 -7.26 -6.42 6.83
C ILE A 25 -7.32 -6.32 5.31
N GLN A 26 -8.14 -7.15 4.66
CA GLN A 26 -8.39 -7.06 3.22
C GLN A 26 -9.01 -5.71 2.88
N ASP A 27 -10.08 -5.33 3.60
CA ASP A 27 -10.78 -4.05 3.41
C ASP A 27 -9.84 -2.86 3.58
N LYS A 28 -9.01 -2.87 4.62
CA LYS A 28 -8.03 -1.81 4.85
C LYS A 28 -7.02 -1.68 3.73
N LEU A 29 -6.60 -2.78 3.08
CA LEU A 29 -5.73 -2.64 1.91
C LEU A 29 -6.44 -1.91 0.76
N PHE A 30 -7.71 -2.19 0.52
CA PHE A 30 -8.47 -1.52 -0.53
C PHE A 30 -8.75 -0.05 -0.19
N ILE A 31 -9.02 0.27 1.07
CA ILE A 31 -9.15 1.66 1.54
C ILE A 31 -7.81 2.40 1.36
N LEU A 32 -6.68 1.75 1.69
CA LEU A 32 -5.35 2.31 1.44
C LEU A 32 -5.13 2.59 -0.05
N ALA A 33 -5.51 1.65 -0.92
CA ALA A 33 -5.34 1.83 -2.36
C ALA A 33 -6.13 3.04 -2.90
N GLU A 34 -7.36 3.26 -2.43
CA GLU A 34 -8.14 4.44 -2.80
C GLU A 34 -7.56 5.73 -2.22
N ASP A 35 -7.05 5.70 -0.99
CA ASP A 35 -6.33 6.84 -0.39
C ASP A 35 -5.07 7.20 -1.18
N LEU A 36 -4.27 6.20 -1.59
CA LEU A 36 -3.07 6.40 -2.41
C LEU A 36 -3.42 6.99 -3.78
N LYS A 37 -4.53 6.56 -4.36
CA LYS A 37 -5.05 7.07 -5.64
C LYS A 37 -5.43 8.55 -5.56
N ASP A 38 -5.99 8.97 -4.43
CA ASP A 38 -6.53 10.32 -4.24
C ASP A 38 -5.53 11.30 -3.62
N LYS A 39 -4.65 10.83 -2.73
CA LYS A 39 -3.73 11.65 -1.91
C LYS A 39 -2.26 11.47 -2.30
N GLY A 40 -1.94 10.41 -3.05
CA GLY A 40 -0.58 10.09 -3.46
C GLY A 40 0.17 9.18 -2.49
N PRO A 41 1.49 8.97 -2.72
CA PRO A 41 2.25 7.91 -2.07
C PRO A 41 2.54 8.14 -0.58
N LEU A 42 2.33 9.36 -0.08
CA LEU A 42 2.61 9.72 1.30
C LEU A 42 1.35 9.52 2.17
N ALA A 43 1.12 8.27 2.57
CA ALA A 43 -0.01 7.86 3.41
C ALA A 43 0.18 8.25 4.90
N LYS A 44 0.46 9.52 5.19
CA LYS A 44 0.80 10.01 6.55
C LYS A 44 -0.30 9.78 7.59
N ASP A 45 -1.55 9.70 7.15
CA ASP A 45 -2.70 9.43 8.02
C ASP A 45 -2.82 7.95 8.40
N TRP A 46 -2.02 7.07 7.80
CA TRP A 46 -2.04 5.65 8.05
C TRP A 46 -1.15 5.26 9.24
N PRO A 47 -1.57 4.28 10.07
CA PRO A 47 -0.82 3.88 11.26
C PRO A 47 0.61 3.46 10.92
N ASN A 48 1.58 3.98 11.69
CA ASN A 48 3.00 3.66 11.55
C ASN A 48 3.50 3.78 10.10
N PHE A 49 3.05 4.82 9.38
CA PHE A 49 3.60 5.14 8.06
C PHE A 49 5.06 5.56 8.17
N SER A 50 5.92 4.94 7.37
CA SER A 50 7.33 5.32 7.25
C SER A 50 7.87 5.12 5.84
N PRO A 51 8.80 5.98 5.38
CA PRO A 51 9.60 5.71 4.19
C PRO A 51 10.58 4.56 4.44
N LEU A 52 10.78 3.73 3.42
CA LEU A 52 11.75 2.62 3.38
C LEU A 52 13.00 2.95 2.55
N GLY A 53 13.06 4.16 1.97
CA GLY A 53 14.09 4.55 1.00
C GLY A 53 13.73 4.15 -0.44
N GLU A 54 14.44 4.69 -1.42
CA GLU A 54 14.23 4.39 -2.86
C GLU A 54 12.77 4.52 -3.35
N GLU A 55 12.06 5.55 -2.87
CA GLU A 55 10.63 5.77 -3.15
C GLU A 55 9.72 4.60 -2.73
N LYS A 56 10.17 3.79 -1.77
CA LYS A 56 9.38 2.76 -1.10
C LYS A 56 8.86 3.28 0.22
N TYR A 57 7.70 2.76 0.60
CA TYR A 57 6.99 3.14 1.81
C TYR A 57 6.29 1.92 2.41
N HIS A 58 5.97 2.01 3.70
CA HIS A 58 5.08 1.07 4.34
C HIS A 58 4.09 1.78 5.26
N CYS A 59 3.02 1.06 5.62
CA CYS A 59 2.17 1.38 6.76
C CYS A 59 1.57 0.10 7.35
N HIS A 60 0.97 0.20 8.53
CA HIS A 60 0.24 -0.89 9.14
C HIS A 60 -1.23 -0.92 8.71
N LEU A 61 -1.72 -2.11 8.38
CA LEU A 61 -3.14 -2.42 8.22
C LEU A 61 -3.76 -2.93 9.52
N GLY A 62 -2.93 -3.47 10.41
CA GLY A 62 -3.30 -3.85 11.77
C GLY A 62 -2.07 -4.12 12.62
N TYR A 63 -2.25 -4.71 13.79
CA TYR A 63 -1.14 -4.99 14.70
C TYR A 63 -0.04 -5.85 14.04
N SER A 64 -0.45 -6.95 13.39
CA SER A 64 0.48 -7.91 12.76
C SER A 64 0.58 -7.79 11.25
N TRP A 65 -0.09 -6.83 10.61
CA TRP A 65 -0.22 -6.77 9.15
C TRP A 65 0.22 -5.41 8.60
N VAL A 66 0.99 -5.45 7.52
CA VAL A 66 1.55 -4.26 6.85
C VAL A 66 1.30 -4.31 5.35
N ALA A 67 1.32 -3.14 4.72
CA ALA A 67 1.40 -2.98 3.28
C ALA A 67 2.68 -2.21 2.92
N CYS A 68 3.31 -2.59 1.81
CA CYS A 68 4.45 -1.87 1.25
C CYS A 68 4.20 -1.55 -0.22
N TRP A 69 4.59 -0.35 -0.63
CA TRP A 69 4.43 0.12 -2.00
C TRP A 69 5.64 0.93 -2.47
N LYS A 70 5.81 0.98 -3.79
CA LYS A 70 6.80 1.82 -4.45
C LYS A 70 6.08 2.87 -5.30
N TYR A 71 6.56 4.10 -5.24
CA TYR A 71 6.13 5.16 -6.13
C TYR A 71 7.09 5.27 -7.32
N TYR A 72 6.53 5.33 -8.52
CA TYR A 72 7.24 5.58 -9.76
C TYR A 72 6.82 6.96 -10.27
N LYS A 73 7.60 7.98 -9.90
CA LYS A 73 7.25 9.39 -10.13
C LYS A 73 7.11 9.73 -11.61
N ASP A 74 7.95 9.16 -12.47
CA ASP A 74 7.96 9.44 -13.91
C ASP A 74 6.66 9.04 -14.62
N ILE A 75 5.97 8.03 -14.10
CA ILE A 75 4.72 7.48 -14.67
C ILE A 75 3.53 7.61 -13.71
N ILE A 76 3.67 8.39 -12.63
CA ILE A 76 2.64 8.66 -11.60
C ILE A 76 1.94 7.36 -11.15
N THR A 77 2.72 6.30 -10.95
CA THR A 77 2.20 4.96 -10.59
C THR A 77 2.67 4.57 -9.20
N ILE A 78 1.75 4.05 -8.40
CA ILE A 78 2.02 3.47 -7.08
C ILE A 78 1.78 1.97 -7.18
N GLU A 79 2.83 1.17 -7.00
CA GLU A 79 2.74 -0.28 -7.03
C GLU A 79 2.78 -0.84 -5.61
N VAL A 80 1.67 -1.41 -5.15
CA VAL A 80 1.63 -2.23 -3.93
C VAL A 80 2.28 -3.58 -4.24
N TYR A 81 3.48 -3.77 -3.70
CA TYR A 81 4.28 -4.96 -3.94
C TYR A 81 4.22 -5.96 -2.77
N TYR A 82 3.69 -5.57 -1.62
CA TYR A 82 3.51 -6.45 -0.46
C TYR A 82 2.28 -6.07 0.37
N ALA A 83 1.53 -7.08 0.81
CA ALA A 83 0.53 -6.97 1.88
C ALA A 83 0.50 -8.30 2.64
N GLY A 84 0.77 -8.28 3.94
CA GLY A 84 1.00 -9.53 4.69
C GLY A 84 1.49 -9.28 6.12
N SER A 85 2.00 -10.35 6.75
CA SER A 85 2.47 -10.26 8.13
C SER A 85 3.73 -9.39 8.25
N ARG A 86 3.82 -8.58 9.30
CA ARG A 86 4.97 -7.69 9.55
C ARG A 86 6.29 -8.45 9.58
N GLU A 87 6.29 -9.66 10.15
CA GLU A 87 7.48 -10.51 10.28
C GLU A 87 8.10 -10.93 8.92
N ASN A 88 7.29 -10.99 7.86
CA ASN A 88 7.71 -11.45 6.53
C ASN A 88 7.80 -10.28 5.54
N ALA A 89 7.78 -9.04 6.03
CA ALA A 89 7.82 -7.87 5.19
C ALA A 89 9.22 -7.72 4.55
N PRO A 90 9.30 -7.37 3.26
CA PRO A 90 10.56 -7.37 2.51
C PRO A 90 11.30 -6.02 2.64
N TYR A 91 11.73 -5.70 3.86
CA TYR A 91 12.58 -4.55 4.17
C TYR A 91 13.57 -4.86 5.29
#